data_AF-S4R913-F1
#
_entry.id   AF-S4R913-F1
#
_cell.length_a   1.000
_cell.length_b   1.000
_cell.length_c   1.000
_cell.angle_alpha   90.00
_cell.angle_beta   90.00
_cell.angle_gamma   90.00
#
_symmetry.space_group_name_H-M   'P 1'
#
loop_
_entity.id
_entity.type
_entity.pdbx_description
1 polymer ?
#
loop_
_entity_poly.entity_id
_entity_poly.type
_entity_poly.pdbx_seq_one_letter_code
_entity_poly.pdbx_strand_id
1 'polypeptide(L)'
;AQGVQGTGLAFIVFTEAITKMPISPLWSVLFFIMLFCLGLSSMFGNIEGVLTPLLDLRIFPKSVPKEVLTGLICLFSMLVALLFVSQAGNYWLTVFDNFAGSIPLLIIAFCEMVGVSYIYGIDRFNRDIEWMIGHKPNIFWQVAWRGLSPLIMLAIFIFYFVTQVTQTLSYSAWNPDYVDFPTLESQDYPHWVVFIIALLAGVPSLIIPFWAIVNVVYSRCCRKGGRGDEQPKPDDSEERLGSGLD
;
A
#
# COMPACT_ATOMS: atom_id res chain seq x y z
N ALA A 1 -4.24 -29.53 19.37
CA ALA A 1 -3.35 -28.38 19.09
C ALA A 1 -4.25 -27.22 18.67
N GLN A 2 -4.42 -26.22 19.54
CA GLN A 2 -5.03 -24.96 19.13
C GLN A 2 -4.07 -24.33 18.11
N GLY A 3 -4.54 -24.12 16.88
CA GLY A 3 -3.70 -23.60 15.81
C GLY A 3 -3.27 -22.18 16.13
N VAL A 4 -1.98 -21.97 16.35
CA VAL A 4 -1.41 -20.63 16.53
C VAL A 4 -1.30 -19.98 15.15
N GLN A 5 -1.96 -18.83 14.95
CA GLN A 5 -1.91 -18.09 13.69
C GLN A 5 -0.92 -16.91 13.80
N GLY A 6 -0.41 -16.43 12.65
CA GLY A 6 0.51 -15.30 12.60
C GLY A 6 1.89 -15.59 13.21
N THR A 7 2.39 -14.65 14.03
CA THR A 7 3.75 -14.68 14.59
C THR A 7 4.04 -15.92 15.46
N GLY A 8 3.04 -16.43 16.17
CA GLY A 8 3.21 -17.60 17.04
C GLY A 8 3.48 -18.91 16.27
N LEU A 9 3.15 -18.99 14.98
CA LEU A 9 3.52 -20.12 14.14
C LEU A 9 5.05 -20.24 14.03
N ALA A 10 5.74 -19.12 13.77
CA ALA A 10 7.20 -19.08 13.65
C ALA A 10 7.91 -19.21 15.00
N PHE A 11 7.42 -18.52 16.04
CA PHE A 11 8.14 -18.42 17.32
C PHE A 11 7.77 -19.47 18.37
N ILE A 12 6.62 -20.15 18.23
CA ILE A 12 6.17 -21.20 19.17
C ILE A 12 6.18 -22.56 18.48
N VAL A 13 5.43 -22.72 17.39
CA VAL A 13 5.25 -24.04 16.76
C VAL A 13 6.54 -24.54 16.11
N PHE A 14 7.19 -23.69 15.31
CA PHE A 14 8.44 -24.07 14.65
C PHE A 14 9.61 -24.27 15.61
N THR A 15 9.74 -23.42 16.63
CA THR A 15 10.80 -23.57 17.64
C THR A 15 10.59 -24.85 18.46
N GLU A 16 9.36 -25.18 18.85
CA GLU A 16 9.04 -26.45 19.51
C GLU A 16 9.38 -27.65 18.61
N ALA A 17 9.09 -27.57 17.31
CA ALA A 17 9.45 -28.63 16.36
C ALA A 17 10.97 -28.78 16.20
N ILE A 18 11.72 -27.69 16.12
CA ILE A 18 13.19 -27.70 15.97
C ILE A 18 13.87 -28.37 17.17
N THR A 19 13.35 -28.19 18.39
CA THR A 19 13.91 -28.85 19.59
C THR A 19 13.83 -30.38 19.54
N LYS A 20 12.91 -30.93 18.74
CA LYS A 20 12.71 -32.39 18.58
C LYS A 20 13.60 -32.99 17.48
N MET A 21 14.29 -32.16 16.69
CA MET A 21 15.19 -32.62 15.61
C MET A 21 16.61 -32.88 16.12
N PRO A 22 17.35 -33.85 15.54
CA PRO A 22 18.78 -34.01 15.83
C PRO A 22 19.56 -32.79 15.35
N ILE A 23 20.59 -32.38 16.11
CA ILE A 23 21.41 -31.18 15.80
C ILE A 23 20.55 -29.90 15.80
N SER A 24 19.68 -29.75 16.80
CA SER A 24 18.74 -28.62 16.94
C SER A 24 19.37 -27.22 16.78
N PRO A 25 20.59 -26.94 17.29
CA PRO A 25 21.21 -25.62 17.12
C PRO A 25 21.45 -25.22 15.67
N LEU A 26 21.80 -26.16 14.79
CA LEU A 26 22.03 -25.90 13.37
C LEU A 26 20.72 -25.49 12.67
N TRP A 27 19.64 -26.24 12.91
CA TRP A 27 18.32 -25.96 12.35
C TRP A 27 17.76 -24.61 12.82
N SER A 28 17.98 -24.26 14.10
CA SER A 28 17.58 -22.95 14.63
C SER A 28 18.26 -21.80 13.90
N VAL A 29 19.59 -21.88 13.69
CA VAL A 29 20.35 -20.82 13.00
C VAL A 29 19.90 -20.69 11.54
N LEU A 30 19.75 -21.79 10.81
CA LEU A 30 19.27 -21.77 9.43
C LEU A 30 17.86 -21.17 9.32
N PHE A 31 16.96 -21.54 10.23
CA PHE A 31 15.58 -21.04 10.25
C PHE A 31 15.51 -19.54 10.50
N PHE A 32 16.24 -19.01 11.50
CA PHE A 32 16.22 -17.58 11.79
C PHE A 32 16.98 -16.74 10.75
N ILE A 33 18.06 -17.26 10.15
CA ILE A 33 18.73 -16.59 9.02
C ILE A 33 17.78 -16.50 7.82
N MET A 34 17.03 -17.56 7.52
CA MET A 34 16.02 -17.54 6.46
C MET A 34 14.96 -16.46 6.73
N LEU A 35 14.38 -16.42 7.93
CA LEU A 35 13.39 -15.39 8.30
C LEU A 35 13.98 -13.97 8.22
N PHE A 36 15.22 -13.78 8.64
CA PHE A 36 15.92 -12.51 8.55
C PHE A 36 16.12 -12.06 7.10
N CYS A 37 16.56 -12.95 6.22
CA CYS A 37 16.73 -12.65 4.80
C CYS A 37 15.40 -12.32 4.10
N LEU A 38 14.32 -13.04 4.42
CA LEU A 38 12.97 -12.77 3.89
C LEU A 38 12.43 -11.40 4.34
N GLY A 39 12.69 -11.03 5.60
CA GLY A 39 12.36 -9.70 6.12
C GLY A 39 13.17 -8.61 5.43
N LEU A 40 14.49 -8.79 5.32
CA LEU A 40 15.38 -7.81 4.70
C LEU A 40 15.03 -7.51 3.23
N SER A 41 14.78 -8.55 2.42
CA SER A 41 14.48 -8.35 1.00
C SER A 41 13.20 -7.55 0.79
N SER A 42 12.17 -7.80 1.61
CA SER A 42 10.91 -7.06 1.58
C SER A 42 11.09 -5.60 2.01
N MET A 43 11.95 -5.34 3.00
CA MET A 43 12.22 -3.98 3.49
C MET A 43 12.92 -3.10 2.45
N PHE A 44 13.74 -3.66 1.56
CA PHE A 44 14.32 -2.89 0.45
C PHE A 44 13.24 -2.34 -0.48
N GLY A 45 12.26 -3.17 -0.86
CA GLY A 45 11.13 -2.72 -1.69
C GLY A 45 10.27 -1.66 -0.99
N ASN A 46 10.03 -1.80 0.32
CA ASN A 46 9.27 -0.82 1.09
C ASN A 46 9.98 0.54 1.18
N ILE A 47 11.29 0.55 1.41
CA ILE A 47 12.08 1.80 1.45
C ILE A 47 12.10 2.47 0.07
N GLU A 48 12.31 1.72 -1.01
CA GLU A 48 12.27 2.28 -2.37
C GLU A 48 10.89 2.83 -2.74
N GLY A 49 9.83 2.15 -2.31
CA GLY A 49 8.44 2.57 -2.52
C GLY A 49 8.10 3.89 -1.83
N VAL A 50 8.74 4.21 -0.71
CA VAL A 50 8.58 5.51 -0.03
C VAL A 50 9.54 6.57 -0.60
N LEU A 51 10.78 6.17 -0.90
CA LEU A 51 11.83 7.08 -1.35
C LEU A 51 11.56 7.65 -2.74
N THR A 52 11.13 6.81 -3.69
CA THR A 52 10.88 7.20 -5.09
C THR A 52 9.85 8.34 -5.22
N PRO A 53 8.61 8.21 -4.70
CA PRO A 53 7.62 9.28 -4.81
C PRO A 53 8.06 10.56 -4.06
N LEU A 54 8.83 10.43 -2.99
CA LEU A 54 9.33 11.58 -2.24
C LEU A 54 10.39 12.37 -3.02
N LEU A 55 11.25 11.68 -3.80
CA LEU A 55 12.18 12.31 -4.73
C LEU A 55 11.45 12.98 -5.90
N ASP A 56 10.43 12.32 -6.46
CA ASP A 56 9.68 12.81 -7.62
C ASP A 56 8.88 14.08 -7.31
N LEU A 57 8.34 14.20 -6.08
CA LEU A 57 7.61 15.39 -5.62
C LEU A 57 8.49 16.63 -5.41
N ARG A 58 9.83 16.52 -5.52
CA ARG A 58 10.81 17.62 -5.35
C ARG A 58 10.58 18.50 -4.10
N ILE A 59 10.08 17.91 -3.02
CA ILE A 59 9.81 18.61 -1.75
C ILE A 59 11.13 19.11 -1.12
N PHE A 60 12.21 18.36 -1.32
CA PHE A 60 13.53 18.71 -0.82
C PHE A 60 14.36 19.47 -1.87
N PRO A 61 15.16 20.46 -1.45
CA PRO A 61 16.05 21.15 -2.36
C PRO A 61 17.06 20.17 -2.96
N LYS A 62 17.37 20.33 -4.26
CA LYS A 62 18.32 19.50 -5.03
C LYS A 62 19.73 19.40 -4.40
N SER A 63 20.01 20.21 -3.39
CA SER A 63 21.27 20.20 -2.65
C SER A 63 21.37 19.09 -1.60
N VAL A 64 20.27 18.42 -1.24
CA VAL A 64 20.31 17.31 -0.27
C VAL A 64 20.65 16.02 -1.01
N PRO A 65 21.73 15.32 -0.62
CA PRO A 65 22.10 14.04 -1.23
C PRO A 65 21.08 12.95 -0.84
N LYS A 66 20.84 12.00 -1.75
CA LYS A 66 19.84 10.92 -1.56
C LYS A 66 20.12 10.09 -0.31
N GLU A 67 21.38 9.91 0.05
CA GLU A 67 21.85 9.14 1.19
C GLU A 67 21.35 9.75 2.51
N VAL A 68 21.33 11.08 2.61
CA VAL A 68 20.85 11.80 3.80
C VAL A 68 19.33 11.65 3.94
N LEU A 69 18.59 11.68 2.83
CA LEU A 69 17.15 11.49 2.85
C LEU A 69 16.77 10.07 3.29
N THR A 70 17.43 9.05 2.74
CA THR A 70 17.24 7.66 3.18
C THR A 70 17.56 7.49 4.66
N GLY A 71 18.65 8.10 5.15
CA GLY A 71 19.02 8.09 6.56
C GLY A 71 17.94 8.73 7.46
N LEU A 72 17.35 9.85 7.02
CA LEU A 72 16.29 10.54 7.75
C LEU A 72 15.00 9.70 7.83
N ILE A 73 14.59 9.08 6.71
CA ILE A 73 13.43 8.19 6.67
C ILE A 73 13.64 6.99 7.61
N CYS A 74 14.83 6.40 7.59
CA CYS A 74 15.20 5.27 8.46
C CYS A 74 15.22 5.68 9.95
N LEU A 75 15.73 6.87 10.26
CA LEU A 75 15.73 7.37 11.64
C LEU A 75 14.30 7.66 12.12
N PHE A 76 13.47 8.26 11.27
CA PHE A 76 12.06 8.48 11.59
C PHE A 76 11.30 7.15 11.80
N SER A 77 11.50 6.17 10.92
CA SER A 77 10.86 4.86 11.06
C SER A 77 11.33 4.14 12.32
N MET A 78 12.61 4.26 12.71
CA MET A 78 13.14 3.73 13.96
C MET A 78 12.45 4.35 15.18
N LEU A 79 12.23 5.67 15.20
CA LEU A 79 11.52 6.34 16.30
C LEU A 79 10.08 5.86 16.44
N VAL A 80 9.37 5.66 15.32
CA VAL A 80 8.00 5.11 15.34
C VAL A 80 8.00 3.64 15.79
N ALA A 81 8.98 2.85 15.34
CA ALA A 81 9.09 1.43 15.68
C ALA A 81 9.30 1.17 17.18
N LEU A 82 9.82 2.14 17.95
CA LEU A 82 9.96 2.02 19.40
C LEU A 82 8.62 1.77 20.11
N LEU A 83 7.48 2.17 19.54
CA LEU A 83 6.16 1.87 20.08
C LEU A 83 5.92 0.36 20.22
N PHE A 84 6.43 -0.44 19.27
CA PHE A 84 6.25 -1.89 19.23
C PHE A 84 7.18 -2.66 20.20
N VAL A 85 8.16 -1.99 20.81
CA VAL A 85 9.09 -2.61 21.79
C VAL A 85 8.52 -2.54 23.22
N SER A 86 7.41 -1.83 23.43
CA SER A 86 6.73 -1.77 24.73
C SER A 86 6.17 -3.13 25.18
N GLN A 87 5.84 -3.29 26.46
CA GLN A 87 5.25 -4.53 27.00
C GLN A 87 3.91 -4.90 26.33
N ALA A 88 3.15 -3.90 25.89
CA ALA A 88 1.93 -4.05 25.11
C ALA A 88 2.18 -4.05 23.58
N GLY A 89 3.44 -4.08 23.15
CA GLY A 89 3.86 -3.89 21.76
C GLY A 89 3.30 -4.94 20.80
N ASN A 90 3.11 -6.18 21.26
CA ASN A 90 2.48 -7.23 20.47
C ASN A 90 1.02 -6.89 20.10
N TYR A 91 0.25 -6.33 21.04
CA TYR A 91 -1.13 -5.90 20.75
C TYR A 91 -1.16 -4.77 19.73
N TRP A 92 -0.25 -3.80 19.84
CA TRP A 92 -0.09 -2.74 18.85
C TRP A 92 0.28 -3.29 17.47
N LEU A 93 1.20 -4.25 17.40
CA LEU A 93 1.58 -4.90 16.15
C LEU A 93 0.37 -5.59 15.51
N THR A 94 -0.42 -6.33 16.27
CA THR A 94 -1.64 -6.98 15.76
C THR A 94 -2.67 -5.99 15.23
N VAL A 95 -2.85 -4.83 15.89
CA VAL A 95 -3.73 -3.77 15.38
C VAL A 95 -3.23 -3.23 14.04
N PHE A 96 -1.95 -2.89 13.95
CA PHE A 96 -1.38 -2.37 12.70
C PHE A 96 -1.39 -3.41 11.57
N ASP A 97 -1.07 -4.68 11.85
CA ASP A 97 -1.06 -5.75 10.86
C ASP A 97 -2.46 -5.99 10.26
N ASN A 98 -3.49 -6.05 11.12
CA ASN A 98 -4.87 -6.30 10.68
C ASN A 98 -5.51 -5.11 9.95
N PHE A 99 -5.20 -3.87 10.33
CA PHE A 99 -5.92 -2.70 9.81
C PHE A 99 -5.11 -1.82 8.85
N ALA A 100 -3.79 -1.71 9.01
CA ALA A 100 -2.97 -0.86 8.14
C ALA A 100 -2.77 -1.47 6.75
N GLY A 101 -2.61 -2.79 6.67
CA GLY A 101 -2.41 -3.49 5.41
C GLY A 101 -3.70 -3.76 4.65
N SER A 102 -4.78 -4.13 5.33
CA SER A 102 -5.97 -4.67 4.64
C SER A 102 -6.80 -3.61 3.93
N ILE A 103 -7.34 -2.62 4.64
CA ILE A 103 -8.30 -1.64 4.07
C ILE A 103 -7.65 -0.76 3.00
N PRO A 104 -6.49 -0.13 3.25
CA PRO A 104 -5.85 0.73 2.27
C PRO A 104 -5.44 0.00 0.99
N LEU A 105 -4.83 -1.18 1.10
CA LEU A 105 -4.38 -1.93 -0.08
C LEU A 105 -5.55 -2.33 -0.97
N LEU A 106 -6.67 -2.76 -0.38
CA LEU A 106 -7.87 -3.14 -1.14
C LEU A 106 -8.43 -1.94 -1.92
N ILE A 107 -8.52 -0.78 -1.29
CA ILE A 107 -9.04 0.45 -1.93
C ILE A 107 -8.08 0.94 -3.02
N ILE A 108 -6.78 0.99 -2.74
CA ILE A 108 -5.76 1.40 -3.72
C ILE A 108 -5.79 0.47 -4.93
N ALA A 109 -5.73 -0.85 -4.72
CA ALA A 109 -5.74 -1.83 -5.80
C ALA A 109 -7.03 -1.77 -6.62
N PHE A 110 -8.20 -1.56 -5.99
CA PHE A 110 -9.45 -1.37 -6.71
C PHE A 110 -9.43 -0.11 -7.58
N CYS A 111 -8.96 1.02 -7.03
CA CYS A 111 -8.84 2.28 -7.77
C CYS A 111 -7.86 2.18 -8.94
N GLU A 112 -6.71 1.51 -8.77
CA GLU A 112 -5.73 1.27 -9.83
C GLU A 112 -6.31 0.41 -10.95
N MET A 113 -6.99 -0.69 -10.61
CA MET A 113 -7.63 -1.57 -11.58
C MET A 113 -8.71 -0.84 -12.39
N VAL A 114 -9.56 -0.04 -11.73
CA VAL A 114 -10.57 0.77 -12.42
C VAL A 114 -9.92 1.86 -13.28
N GLY A 115 -8.87 2.49 -12.76
CA GLY A 115 -8.10 3.52 -13.46
C GLY A 115 -7.49 3.01 -14.76
N VAL A 116 -6.83 1.85 -14.74
CA VAL A 116 -6.19 1.26 -15.93
C VAL A 116 -7.24 0.71 -16.89
N SER A 117 -8.20 -0.09 -16.42
CA SER A 117 -9.13 -0.79 -17.30
C SER A 117 -10.19 0.11 -17.93
N TYR A 118 -10.75 1.08 -17.17
CA TYR A 118 -11.90 1.87 -17.60
C TYR A 118 -11.58 3.34 -17.90
N ILE A 119 -10.71 3.99 -17.10
CA ILE A 119 -10.40 5.42 -17.29
C ILE A 119 -9.35 5.59 -18.41
N TYR A 120 -8.23 4.87 -18.32
CA TYR A 120 -7.19 4.89 -19.35
C TYR A 120 -7.65 4.16 -20.62
N GLY A 121 -8.41 3.07 -20.43
CA GLY A 121 -8.99 2.26 -21.48
C GLY A 121 -8.06 1.14 -21.93
N ILE A 122 -8.57 -0.09 -21.90
CA ILE A 122 -7.79 -1.30 -22.20
C ILE A 122 -7.19 -1.33 -23.61
N ASP A 123 -7.88 -0.73 -24.59
CA ASP A 123 -7.41 -0.70 -25.98
C ASP A 123 -6.18 0.19 -26.15
N ARG A 124 -6.09 1.29 -25.36
CA ARG A 124 -4.90 2.15 -25.32
C ARG A 124 -3.75 1.42 -24.63
N PHE A 125 -4.03 0.78 -23.50
CA PHE A 125 -3.05 -0.01 -22.76
C PHE A 125 -2.45 -1.15 -23.60
N ASN A 126 -3.26 -1.87 -24.37
CA ASN A 126 -2.79 -2.92 -25.27
C ASN A 126 -1.85 -2.39 -26.35
N ARG A 127 -2.10 -1.19 -26.89
CA ARG A 127 -1.22 -0.55 -27.88
C ARG A 127 0.11 -0.14 -27.27
N ASP A 128 0.11 0.34 -26.02
CA ASP A 128 1.35 0.71 -25.34
C ASP A 128 2.20 -0.53 -25.02
N ILE A 129 1.57 -1.64 -24.64
CA ILE A 129 2.28 -2.93 -24.47
C ILE A 129 2.87 -3.41 -25.80
N GLU A 130 2.10 -3.33 -26.89
CA GLU A 130 2.58 -3.70 -28.21
C GLU A 130 3.78 -2.84 -28.64
N TRP A 131 3.79 -1.56 -28.27
CA TRP A 131 4.93 -0.66 -28.53
C TRP A 131 6.17 -1.02 -27.68
N MET A 132 5.99 -1.47 -26.44
CA MET A 132 7.10 -1.84 -25.54
C MET A 132 7.70 -3.23 -25.83
N ILE A 133 6.85 -4.22 -26.11
CA ILE A 133 7.24 -5.65 -26.21
C ILE A 133 7.24 -6.14 -27.67
N GLY A 134 6.59 -5.41 -28.58
CA GLY A 134 6.52 -5.75 -30.01
C GLY A 134 5.35 -6.67 -30.40
N HIS A 135 4.50 -7.07 -29.45
CA HIS A 135 3.30 -7.87 -29.74
C HIS A 135 2.16 -7.57 -28.76
N LYS A 136 0.91 -7.81 -29.19
CA LYS A 136 -0.27 -7.63 -28.34
C LYS A 136 -0.38 -8.70 -27.24
N PRO A 137 -0.97 -8.37 -26.08
CA PRO A 137 -1.31 -9.36 -25.05
C PRO A 137 -2.32 -10.39 -25.56
N ASN A 138 -2.17 -11.64 -25.11
CA ASN A 138 -3.07 -12.74 -25.44
C ASN A 138 -4.51 -12.47 -24.93
N ILE A 139 -5.50 -13.15 -25.52
CA ILE A 139 -6.93 -13.01 -25.19
C ILE A 139 -7.20 -13.26 -23.70
N PHE A 140 -6.46 -14.18 -23.06
CA PHE A 140 -6.53 -14.41 -21.62
C PHE A 140 -6.33 -13.12 -20.81
N TRP A 141 -5.28 -12.34 -21.12
CA TRP A 141 -5.00 -11.07 -20.44
C TRP A 141 -6.07 -10.02 -20.71
N GLN A 142 -6.60 -9.99 -21.94
CA GLN A 142 -7.67 -9.06 -22.29
C GLN A 142 -8.97 -9.35 -21.52
N VAL A 143 -9.37 -10.62 -21.40
CA VAL A 143 -10.54 -11.03 -20.62
C VAL A 143 -10.29 -10.78 -19.12
N ALA A 144 -9.08 -11.06 -18.65
CA ALA A 144 -8.69 -10.82 -17.27
C ALA A 144 -8.85 -9.34 -16.87
N TRP A 145 -8.25 -8.43 -17.64
CA TRP A 145 -8.26 -7.00 -17.33
C TRP A 145 -9.61 -6.32 -17.63
N ARG A 146 -10.35 -6.79 -18.64
CA ARG A 146 -11.61 -6.15 -19.05
C ARG A 146 -12.78 -6.49 -18.14
N GLY A 147 -12.77 -7.65 -17.48
CA GLY A 147 -13.92 -8.08 -16.67
C GLY A 147 -13.57 -8.89 -15.44
N LEU A 148 -12.70 -9.91 -15.56
CA LEU A 148 -12.50 -10.86 -14.47
C LEU A 148 -11.85 -10.23 -13.23
N SER A 149 -10.72 -9.53 -13.41
CA SER A 149 -9.99 -8.92 -12.29
C SER A 149 -10.79 -7.82 -11.60
N PRO A 150 -11.45 -6.86 -12.30
CA PRO A 150 -12.31 -5.89 -11.65
C PRO A 150 -13.48 -6.53 -10.88
N LEU A 151 -14.08 -7.59 -11.41
CA LEU A 151 -15.19 -8.29 -10.76
C LEU A 151 -14.75 -9.01 -9.48
N ILE A 152 -13.62 -9.74 -9.53
CA ILE A 152 -13.05 -10.42 -8.35
C ILE A 152 -12.68 -9.39 -7.29
N MET A 153 -12.00 -8.31 -7.67
CA MET A 153 -11.62 -7.24 -6.74
C MET A 153 -12.84 -6.58 -6.10
N LEU A 154 -13.90 -6.31 -6.88
CA LEU A 154 -15.16 -5.77 -6.36
C LEU A 154 -15.83 -6.75 -5.38
N ALA A 155 -15.85 -8.05 -5.67
CA ALA A 155 -16.42 -9.06 -4.79
C ALA A 155 -15.68 -9.14 -3.45
N ILE A 156 -14.34 -9.16 -3.49
CA ILE A 156 -13.50 -9.16 -2.28
C ILE A 156 -13.73 -7.87 -1.48
N PHE A 157 -13.80 -6.72 -2.14
CA PHE A 157 -14.06 -5.44 -1.49
C PHE A 157 -15.41 -5.42 -0.75
N ILE A 158 -16.49 -5.90 -1.40
CA ILE A 158 -17.82 -5.96 -0.79
C ILE A 158 -17.82 -6.94 0.39
N PHE A 159 -17.26 -8.15 0.21
CA PHE A 159 -17.20 -9.15 1.28
C PHE A 159 -16.40 -8.66 2.48
N TYR A 160 -15.27 -8.01 2.24
CA TYR A 160 -14.45 -7.41 3.28
C TYR A 160 -15.22 -6.31 4.03
N PHE A 161 -15.90 -5.42 3.31
CA PHE A 161 -16.70 -4.35 3.93
C PHE A 161 -17.83 -4.90 4.79
N VAL A 162 -18.56 -5.92 4.30
CA VAL A 162 -19.62 -6.59 5.06
C VAL A 162 -19.07 -7.23 6.34
N THR A 163 -17.93 -7.92 6.24
CA THR A 163 -17.29 -8.56 7.38
C THR A 163 -16.85 -7.51 8.41
N GLN A 164 -16.26 -6.41 7.95
CA GLN A 164 -15.77 -5.33 8.81
C GLN A 164 -16.88 -4.60 9.56
N VAL A 165 -18.07 -4.45 8.95
CA VAL A 165 -19.25 -3.81 9.59
C VAL A 165 -19.96 -4.76 10.56
N THR A 166 -19.90 -6.07 10.30
CA THR A 166 -20.65 -7.07 11.09
C THR A 166 -19.86 -7.55 12.31
N GLN A 167 -18.52 -7.58 12.24
CA GLN A 167 -17.68 -8.07 13.34
C GLN A 167 -17.45 -7.00 14.41
N THR A 168 -17.62 -7.39 15.68
CA THR A 168 -17.17 -6.60 16.83
C THR A 168 -15.65 -6.59 16.88
N LEU A 169 -15.06 -5.41 17.03
CA LEU A 169 -13.61 -5.24 17.13
C LEU A 169 -13.12 -5.79 18.49
N SER A 170 -12.70 -7.05 18.50
CA SER A 170 -12.12 -7.74 19.67
C SER A 170 -10.67 -8.12 19.45
N TYR A 171 -9.87 -8.14 20.52
CA TYR A 171 -8.49 -8.63 20.53
C TYR A 171 -8.32 -9.77 21.54
N SER A 172 -7.38 -10.67 21.26
CA SER A 172 -7.03 -11.76 22.16
C SER A 172 -5.99 -11.29 23.17
N ALA A 173 -6.36 -11.23 24.45
CA ALA A 173 -5.50 -10.82 25.56
C ALA A 173 -4.88 -12.04 26.27
N TRP A 174 -3.61 -11.92 26.64
CA TRP A 174 -2.94 -12.88 27.52
C TRP A 174 -3.21 -12.53 28.98
N ASN A 175 -4.08 -13.33 29.63
CA ASN A 175 -4.42 -13.18 31.04
C ASN A 175 -4.15 -14.51 31.79
N PRO A 176 -3.15 -14.57 32.68
CA PRO A 176 -2.82 -15.79 33.43
C PRO A 176 -3.89 -16.16 34.47
N ASP A 177 -4.73 -15.21 34.88
CA ASP A 177 -5.78 -15.40 35.90
C ASP A 177 -7.16 -15.71 35.27
N TYR A 178 -7.19 -16.00 33.97
CA TYR A 178 -8.41 -16.32 33.23
C TYR A 178 -8.94 -17.72 33.56
N VAL A 179 -10.25 -17.85 33.74
CA VAL A 179 -10.92 -19.08 34.20
C VAL A 179 -10.69 -20.26 33.24
N ASP A 180 -10.56 -20.00 31.95
CA ASP A 180 -10.31 -21.02 30.91
C ASP A 180 -8.87 -21.01 30.38
N PHE A 181 -7.88 -20.61 31.20
CA PHE A 181 -6.46 -20.71 30.84
C PHE A 181 -6.12 -22.16 30.41
N PRO A 182 -5.51 -22.41 29.24
CA PRO A 182 -4.65 -21.52 28.43
C PRO A 182 -5.34 -20.83 27.23
N THR A 183 -6.67 -20.72 27.18
CA THR A 183 -7.35 -20.00 26.10
C THR A 183 -7.19 -18.48 26.25
N LEU A 184 -7.02 -17.78 25.12
CA LEU A 184 -6.86 -16.32 25.12
C LEU A 184 -8.21 -15.65 25.40
N GLU A 185 -8.23 -14.68 26.32
CA GLU A 185 -9.43 -13.92 26.66
C GLU A 185 -9.74 -12.94 25.52
N SER A 186 -10.96 -12.96 24.98
CA SER A 186 -11.37 -11.99 23.95
C SER A 186 -11.88 -10.73 24.63
N GLN A 187 -11.16 -9.62 24.46
CA GLN A 187 -11.52 -8.32 25.00
C GLN A 187 -11.86 -7.34 23.88
N ASP A 188 -12.81 -6.44 24.15
CA ASP A 188 -13.19 -5.41 23.19
C ASP A 188 -12.17 -4.27 23.15
N TYR A 189 -11.94 -3.71 21.97
CA TYR A 189 -11.04 -2.56 21.85
C TYR A 189 -11.63 -1.32 22.54
N PRO A 190 -10.84 -0.61 23.36
CA PRO A 190 -11.24 0.69 23.89
C PRO A 190 -11.54 1.69 22.76
N HIS A 191 -12.49 2.60 22.98
CA HIS A 191 -12.92 3.58 21.96
C HIS A 191 -11.79 4.44 21.41
N TRP A 192 -10.78 4.77 22.22
CA TRP A 192 -9.61 5.53 21.77
C TRP A 192 -8.73 4.74 20.77
N VAL A 193 -8.67 3.40 20.87
CA VAL A 193 -7.97 2.54 19.90
C VAL A 193 -8.77 2.47 18.61
N VAL A 194 -10.10 2.37 18.68
CA VAL A 194 -10.98 2.40 17.51
C VAL A 194 -10.79 3.69 16.72
N PHE A 195 -10.63 4.83 17.40
CA PHE A 195 -10.29 6.10 16.74
C PHE A 195 -8.94 6.03 15.99
N ILE A 196 -7.91 5.43 16.59
CA ILE A 196 -6.61 5.23 15.94
C ILE A 196 -6.74 4.31 14.73
N ILE A 197 -7.50 3.22 14.82
CA ILE A 197 -7.77 2.31 13.70
C ILE A 197 -8.47 3.05 12.56
N ALA A 198 -9.48 3.88 12.88
CA ALA A 198 -10.19 4.68 11.89
C ALA A 198 -9.26 5.68 11.19
N LEU A 199 -8.32 6.28 11.92
CA LEU A 199 -7.31 7.18 11.33
C LEU A 199 -6.30 6.42 10.45
N LEU A 200 -5.81 5.28 10.94
CA LEU A 200 -4.82 4.43 10.25
C LEU A 200 -5.34 3.89 8.92
N ALA A 201 -6.58 3.40 8.89
CA ALA A 201 -7.21 2.89 7.68
C ALA A 201 -7.83 4.00 6.82
N GLY A 202 -8.37 5.05 7.46
CA GLY A 202 -9.11 6.12 6.78
C GLY A 202 -8.21 7.09 6.02
N VAL A 203 -7.08 7.52 6.61
CA VAL A 203 -6.21 8.53 5.98
C VAL A 203 -5.71 8.08 4.60
N PRO A 204 -5.09 6.90 4.42
CA PRO A 204 -4.64 6.45 3.10
C PRO A 204 -5.79 6.34 2.08
N SER A 205 -6.93 5.82 2.53
CA SER A 205 -8.11 5.55 1.71
C SER A 205 -8.80 6.82 1.22
N LEU A 206 -8.81 7.87 2.06
CA LEU A 206 -9.48 9.14 1.76
C LEU A 206 -8.60 10.09 0.93
N ILE A 207 -7.28 9.93 0.92
CA ILE A 207 -6.37 10.77 0.11
C ILE A 207 -6.70 10.66 -1.38
N ILE A 208 -7.04 9.46 -1.87
CA ILE A 208 -7.35 9.22 -3.29
C ILE A 208 -8.57 10.04 -3.76
N PRO A 209 -9.78 9.87 -3.18
CA PRO A 209 -10.93 10.67 -3.58
C PRO A 209 -10.76 12.15 -3.26
N PHE A 210 -10.09 12.50 -2.16
CA PHE A 210 -9.82 13.89 -1.80
C PHE A 210 -9.03 14.60 -2.91
N TRP A 211 -7.93 14.01 -3.37
CA TRP A 211 -7.09 14.61 -4.41
C TRP A 211 -7.83 14.68 -5.76
N ALA A 212 -8.63 13.66 -6.08
CA ALA A 212 -9.49 13.67 -7.27
C ALA A 212 -10.51 14.83 -7.24
N ILE A 213 -11.17 15.05 -6.10
CA ILE A 213 -12.14 16.15 -5.93
C ILE A 213 -11.44 17.51 -6.03
N VAL A 214 -10.30 17.69 -5.36
CA VAL A 214 -9.52 18.94 -5.40
C VAL A 214 -9.16 19.30 -6.84
N ASN A 215 -8.70 18.34 -7.65
CA ASN A 215 -8.39 18.60 -9.06
C ASN A 215 -9.62 18.92 -9.91
N VAL A 216 -10.75 18.26 -9.66
CA VAL A 216 -12.01 18.58 -10.37
C VAL A 216 -12.49 19.98 -10.01
N VAL A 217 -12.39 20.39 -8.75
CA VAL A 217 -12.75 21.74 -8.30
C VAL A 217 -11.77 22.77 -8.88
N TYR A 218 -10.47 22.53 -8.79
CA TYR A 218 -9.44 23.42 -9.33
C TYR A 218 -9.60 23.61 -10.84
N SER A 219 -9.77 22.51 -11.61
CA SER A 219 -10.00 22.59 -13.05
C SER A 219 -11.30 23.32 -13.40
N ARG A 220 -12.38 23.15 -12.63
CA ARG A 220 -13.62 23.92 -12.83
C ARG A 220 -13.47 25.40 -12.47
N CYS A 221 -12.70 25.74 -11.46
CA CYS A 221 -12.41 27.12 -11.06
C CYS A 221 -11.49 27.82 -12.09
N CYS A 222 -10.41 27.17 -12.52
CA CYS A 222 -9.52 27.70 -13.56
C CYS A 222 -10.20 27.80 -14.93
N ARG A 223 -11.10 26.87 -15.28
CA ARG A 223 -11.89 26.96 -16.52
C ARG A 223 -12.95 28.08 -16.50
N LYS A 224 -13.31 28.60 -15.31
CA LYS A 224 -14.09 29.83 -15.16
C LYS A 224 -13.24 31.11 -15.25
N GLY A 225 -11.95 31.04 -14.90
CA GLY A 225 -11.01 32.16 -15.02
C GLY A 225 -10.40 32.35 -16.42
N GLY A 226 -10.36 31.29 -17.24
CA GLY A 226 -9.70 31.30 -18.56
C GLY A 226 -10.59 31.54 -19.78
N ARG A 227 -11.79 32.13 -19.63
CA ARG A 227 -12.67 32.49 -20.76
C ARG A 227 -12.66 34.00 -21.03
N GLY A 228 -11.51 34.64 -20.79
CA GLY A 228 -11.26 36.06 -20.97
C GLY A 228 -10.26 36.38 -22.08
N ASP A 229 -9.12 35.70 -22.17
CA ASP A 229 -8.07 36.03 -23.14
C ASP A 229 -7.28 34.77 -23.51
N GLU A 230 -7.50 34.25 -24.72
CA GLU A 230 -6.48 33.69 -25.64
C GLU A 230 -7.20 33.03 -26.83
N GLN A 231 -7.55 33.87 -27.80
CA GLN A 231 -7.60 33.39 -29.18
C GLN A 231 -6.15 33.08 -29.61
N PRO A 232 -5.87 31.91 -30.20
CA PRO A 232 -4.58 31.71 -30.84
C PRO A 232 -4.52 32.63 -32.07
N LYS A 233 -3.60 33.60 -32.03
CA LYS A 233 -3.19 34.34 -33.23
C LYS A 233 -2.62 33.35 -34.26
N PRO A 234 -2.97 33.47 -35.54
CA PRO A 234 -2.32 32.71 -36.59
C PRO A 234 -0.82 33.05 -36.62
N ASP A 235 -0.01 32.03 -36.86
CA ASP A 235 1.45 32.07 -36.86
C ASP A 235 1.96 32.80 -38.10
N ASP A 236 2.47 34.04 -37.94
CA ASP A 236 3.12 34.88 -38.98
C ASP A 236 4.52 34.35 -39.38
N SER A 237 4.71 33.03 -39.38
CA SER A 237 6.00 32.39 -39.69
C SER A 237 6.16 32.00 -41.18
N GLU A 238 5.11 32.11 -42.01
CA GLU A 238 5.17 31.75 -43.43
C GLU A 238 5.54 32.92 -44.39
N GLU A 239 5.58 34.17 -43.94
CA GLU A 239 5.91 35.33 -44.81
C GLU A 239 7.40 35.71 -44.86
N ARG A 240 8.28 35.09 -44.05
CA ARG A 240 9.72 35.44 -44.01
C ARG A 240 10.66 34.55 -44.83
N LEU A 241 10.15 33.54 -45.54
CA LEU A 241 10.96 32.75 -46.47
C LEU A 241 10.90 33.23 -47.93
N GLY A 242 10.06 34.22 -48.25
CA GLY A 242 9.88 34.73 -49.62
C GLY A 242 10.67 35.99 -50.00
N SER A 243 11.35 36.65 -49.06
CA SER A 243 12.00 37.96 -49.31
C SER A 243 13.54 37.94 -49.26
N GLY A 244 14.16 36.76 -49.42
CA GLY A 244 15.61 36.56 -49.34
C GLY A 244 16.27 36.06 -50.62
N LEU A 245 15.53 35.99 -51.73
CA LEU A 245 16.02 35.65 -53.06
C LEU A 245 15.44 36.65 -54.05
N ASP A 246 16.06 37.83 -54.09
CA ASP A 246 16.19 38.73 -55.24
C ASP A 246 17.35 39.70 -54.97
#